data_AF-A0ABD4KUB3-F1
#
_entry.id   AF-A0ABD4KUB3-F1
#
_cell.length_a   1.000
_cell.length_b   1.000
_cell.length_c   1.000
_cell.angle_alpha   90.00
_cell.angle_beta   90.00
_cell.angle_gamma   90.00
#
_symmetry.space_group_name_H-M   'P 1'
#
loop_
_entity.id
_entity.type
_entity.pdbx_description
1 polymer ?
#
loop_
_entity_poly.entity_id
_entity_poly.type
_entity_poly.pdbx_seq_one_letter_code
_entity_poly.pdbx_strand_id
1 'polypeptide(L)'
;MNKTCLRVRDLFLQANDPHTLLIKDLKKELLAYGAKDYTSQIDLLEGCFKALQGKHEQMLSAIKVKVKSIFPESGEELAQMCQFVEEHSGDLRLKAFARELAKSDTGLLQWLESIIQIVTGRGKQNWNEGILQTASNKISDYAQDFLSVVKSQHSSNLSTTMGKTKLVSLVLEGDDGKLNSFKKEIRAIDAAQLQPTINAIESQLSGLDDFHKINVLQQLLRKSLEVQD
;
A
#
# COMPACT_ATOMS: atom_id res chain seq x y z
N MET A 1 3.72 4.80 17.17
CA MET A 1 3.00 5.46 18.29
C MET A 1 3.84 5.28 19.55
N ASN A 2 3.84 6.22 20.50
CA ASN A 2 4.65 6.07 21.71
C ASN A 2 4.10 4.92 22.59
N LYS A 3 4.99 4.15 23.23
CA LYS A 3 4.66 3.01 24.10
C LYS A 3 3.70 3.41 25.23
N THR A 4 3.87 4.62 25.78
CA THR A 4 2.98 5.17 26.81
C THR A 4 1.54 5.29 26.32
N CYS A 5 1.31 5.84 25.12
CA CYS A 5 -0.04 5.98 24.56
C CYS A 5 -0.71 4.63 24.30
N LEU A 6 0.06 3.62 23.88
CA LEU A 6 -0.44 2.25 23.70
C LEU A 6 -0.87 1.65 25.03
N ARG A 7 -0.05 1.81 26.08
CA ARG A 7 -0.38 1.33 27.42
C ARG A 7 -1.62 2.01 27.99
N VAL A 8 -1.73 3.33 27.87
CA VAL A 8 -2.94 4.07 28.27
C VAL A 8 -4.15 3.53 27.53
N ARG A 9 -4.11 3.39 26.20
CA ARG A 9 -5.21 2.80 25.41
C ARG A 9 -5.62 1.41 25.92
N ASP A 10 -4.64 0.53 26.11
CA ASP A 10 -4.89 -0.86 26.50
C ASP A 10 -5.51 -0.94 27.90
N LEU A 11 -5.09 -0.05 28.81
CA LEU A 11 -5.67 0.08 30.15
C LEU A 11 -7.17 0.41 30.10
N PHE A 12 -7.54 1.39 29.26
CA PHE A 12 -8.94 1.76 29.06
C PHE A 12 -9.77 0.66 28.38
N LEU A 13 -9.18 -0.10 27.46
CA LEU A 13 -9.88 -1.21 26.78
C LEU A 13 -10.10 -2.42 27.66
N GLN A 14 -9.22 -2.66 28.64
CA GLN A 14 -9.28 -3.81 29.56
C GLN A 14 -10.04 -3.51 30.85
N ALA A 15 -10.39 -2.24 31.09
CA ALA A 15 -11.02 -1.81 32.31
C ALA A 15 -12.45 -2.34 32.44
N ASN A 16 -12.68 -3.11 33.51
CA ASN A 16 -14.02 -3.58 33.89
C ASN A 16 -14.64 -2.73 35.02
N ASP A 17 -13.84 -1.91 35.69
CA ASP A 17 -14.26 -1.01 36.77
C ASP A 17 -13.66 0.39 36.59
N PRO A 18 -14.48 1.43 36.35
CA PRO A 18 -14.01 2.79 36.15
C PRO A 18 -13.25 3.36 37.34
N HIS A 19 -13.61 2.98 38.57
CA HIS A 19 -12.97 3.53 39.78
C HIS A 19 -11.53 3.03 39.92
N THR A 20 -11.32 1.72 39.78
CA THR A 20 -10.00 1.09 39.81
C THR A 20 -9.11 1.61 38.68
N LEU A 21 -9.68 1.73 37.47
CA LEU A 21 -8.99 2.33 36.33
C LEU A 21 -8.47 3.73 36.67
N LEU A 22 -9.35 4.65 37.08
CA LEU A 22 -9.01 6.07 37.22
C LEU A 22 -8.09 6.33 38.42
N ILE A 23 -8.32 5.66 39.55
CA ILE A 23 -7.66 6.00 40.83
C ILE A 23 -6.37 5.20 41.05
N LYS A 24 -6.33 3.93 40.60
CA LYS A 24 -5.19 3.05 40.81
C LYS A 24 -4.38 2.84 39.54
N ASP A 25 -4.99 2.22 38.53
CA ASP A 25 -4.25 1.67 37.39
C ASP A 25 -3.66 2.79 36.52
N LEU A 26 -4.47 3.80 36.20
CA LEU A 26 -4.03 4.94 35.39
C LEU A 26 -2.95 5.74 36.11
N LYS A 27 -3.16 6.04 37.39
CA LYS A 27 -2.18 6.76 38.22
C LYS A 27 -0.85 6.02 38.27
N LYS A 28 -0.88 4.70 38.48
CA LYS A 28 0.32 3.86 38.51
C LYS A 28 1.07 3.92 37.18
N GLU A 29 0.36 3.82 36.06
CA GLU A 29 0.96 3.85 34.73
C GLU A 29 1.60 5.22 34.45
N LEU A 30 0.91 6.32 34.76
CA LEU A 30 1.43 7.68 34.56
C LEU A 30 2.70 7.95 35.39
N LEU A 31 2.73 7.49 36.65
CA LEU A 31 3.91 7.58 37.50
C LEU A 31 5.09 6.79 36.94
N ALA A 32 4.84 5.61 36.37
CA ALA A 32 5.88 4.78 35.75
C ALA A 32 6.54 5.46 34.54
N TYR A 33 5.82 6.36 33.86
CA TYR A 33 6.32 7.18 32.75
C TYR A 33 6.84 8.57 33.19
N GLY A 34 7.02 8.80 34.49
CA GLY A 34 7.71 9.98 35.01
C GLY A 34 6.84 11.19 35.30
N ALA A 35 5.51 11.08 35.16
CA ALA A 35 4.57 12.15 35.50
C ALA A 35 4.28 12.16 37.02
N LYS A 36 5.11 12.89 37.77
CA LYS A 36 5.13 12.86 39.25
C LYS A 36 4.11 13.78 39.90
N ASP A 37 3.83 14.91 39.28
CA ASP A 37 2.87 15.91 39.73
C ASP A 37 1.59 15.87 38.89
N TYR A 38 0.52 16.52 39.38
CA TYR A 38 -0.77 16.50 38.71
C TYR A 38 -0.75 17.19 37.33
N THR A 39 0.03 18.24 37.16
CA THR A 39 0.12 18.98 35.89
C THR A 39 0.78 18.09 34.82
N SER A 40 1.92 17.47 35.14
CA SER A 40 2.58 16.56 34.20
C SER A 40 1.74 15.33 33.86
N GLN A 41 0.90 14.84 34.78
CA GLN A 41 -0.05 13.75 34.52
C GLN A 41 -1.12 14.16 33.51
N ILE A 42 -1.69 15.36 33.67
CA ILE A 42 -2.70 15.91 32.76
C ILE A 42 -2.09 16.12 31.37
N ASP A 43 -0.91 16.75 31.29
CA ASP A 43 -0.22 17.02 30.02
C ASP A 43 0.09 15.72 29.26
N LEU A 44 0.55 14.69 29.97
CA LEU A 44 0.86 13.38 29.39
C LEU A 44 -0.40 12.69 28.84
N LEU A 45 -1.51 12.74 29.59
CA LEU A 45 -2.79 12.19 29.15
C LEU A 45 -3.35 12.95 27.96
N GLU A 46 -3.31 14.28 27.98
CA GLU A 46 -3.74 15.12 26.87
C GLU A 46 -2.94 14.79 25.61
N GLY A 47 -1.62 14.66 25.71
CA GLY A 47 -0.76 14.23 24.62
C GLY A 47 -1.13 12.84 24.09
N CYS A 48 -1.42 11.88 24.99
CA CYS A 48 -1.88 10.54 24.59
C CYS A 48 -3.21 10.59 23.86
N PHE A 49 -4.21 11.33 24.36
CA PHE A 49 -5.52 11.42 23.73
C PHE A 49 -5.46 12.14 22.39
N LYS A 50 -4.70 13.24 22.27
CA LYS A 50 -4.46 13.90 20.98
C LYS A 50 -3.82 12.95 19.98
N ALA A 51 -2.82 12.17 20.42
CA ALA A 51 -2.19 11.17 19.57
C ALA A 51 -3.19 10.10 19.12
N LEU A 52 -4.00 9.55 20.04
CA LEU A 52 -5.01 8.53 19.74
C LEU A 52 -6.10 9.05 18.80
N GLN A 53 -6.59 10.28 19.01
CA GLN A 53 -7.59 10.91 18.15
C GLN A 53 -7.06 11.07 16.72
N GLY A 54 -5.82 11.55 16.55
CA GLY A 54 -5.21 11.73 15.23
C GLY A 54 -4.79 10.43 14.52
N LYS A 55 -4.76 9.29 15.22
CA LYS A 55 -4.29 8.02 14.61
C LYS A 55 -5.19 7.54 13.50
N HIS A 56 -6.50 7.65 13.65
CA HIS A 56 -7.44 7.19 12.63
C HIS A 56 -7.20 7.91 11.30
N GLU A 57 -7.14 9.25 11.32
CA GLU A 57 -6.87 10.06 10.14
C GLU A 57 -5.49 9.79 9.53
N GLN A 58 -4.47 9.59 10.37
CA GLN A 58 -3.12 9.23 9.90
C GLN A 58 -3.11 7.89 9.15
N MET A 59 -3.82 6.88 9.67
CA MET A 59 -3.92 5.57 9.03
C MET A 59 -4.69 5.65 7.71
N LEU A 60 -5.80 6.40 7.67
CA LEU A 60 -6.52 6.65 6.43
C LEU A 60 -5.64 7.38 5.41
N SER A 61 -4.90 8.40 5.83
CA SER A 61 -3.97 9.11 4.96
C SER A 61 -2.90 8.18 4.38
N ALA A 62 -2.32 7.31 5.19
CA ALA A 62 -1.34 6.31 4.73
C ALA A 62 -1.94 5.34 3.70
N ILE A 63 -3.17 4.86 3.93
CA ILE A 63 -3.87 4.01 2.96
C ILE A 63 -4.16 4.79 1.67
N LYS A 64 -4.59 6.06 1.77
CA LYS A 64 -4.83 6.94 0.61
C LYS A 64 -3.58 7.08 -0.25
N VAL A 65 -2.44 7.37 0.37
CA VAL A 65 -1.14 7.46 -0.31
C VAL A 65 -0.81 6.15 -1.02
N LYS A 66 -1.03 5.02 -0.34
CA LYS A 66 -0.82 3.69 -0.94
C LYS A 66 -1.71 3.45 -2.16
N VAL A 67 -3.02 3.74 -2.08
CA VAL A 67 -3.94 3.60 -3.22
C VAL A 67 -3.44 4.44 -4.40
N LYS A 68 -3.09 5.71 -4.16
CA LYS A 68 -2.57 6.61 -5.21
C LYS A 68 -1.23 6.16 -5.79
N SER A 69 -0.41 5.45 -5.01
CA SER A 69 0.85 4.88 -5.53
C SER A 69 0.62 3.66 -6.43
N ILE A 70 -0.50 2.95 -6.27
CA ILE A 70 -0.85 1.78 -7.08
C ILE A 70 -1.59 2.19 -8.36
N PHE A 71 -2.38 3.25 -8.29
CA PHE A 71 -3.10 3.84 -9.42
C PHE A 71 -2.53 5.24 -9.70
N PRO A 72 -1.40 5.34 -10.42
CA PRO A 72 -0.82 6.63 -10.79
C PRO A 72 -1.69 7.41 -11.79
N GLU A 73 -2.55 6.73 -12.55
CA GLU A 73 -3.54 7.32 -13.43
C GLU A 73 -4.60 8.08 -12.61
N SER A 74 -5.07 9.21 -13.15
CA SER A 74 -6.07 10.06 -12.47
C SER A 74 -7.03 10.68 -13.48
N GLY A 75 -8.16 11.20 -13.01
CA GLY A 75 -9.17 11.81 -13.86
C GLY A 75 -9.81 10.82 -14.83
N GLU A 76 -9.80 11.15 -16.12
CA GLU A 76 -10.53 10.39 -17.14
C GLU A 76 -9.95 9.00 -17.39
N GLU A 77 -8.62 8.83 -17.36
CA GLU A 77 -7.97 7.53 -17.55
C GLU A 77 -8.37 6.53 -16.46
N LEU A 78 -8.31 6.96 -15.19
CA LEU A 78 -8.74 6.13 -14.06
C LEU A 78 -10.24 5.82 -14.13
N ALA A 79 -11.07 6.78 -14.55
CA ALA A 79 -12.50 6.58 -14.70
C ALA A 79 -12.82 5.51 -15.76
N GLN A 80 -12.13 5.55 -16.91
CA GLN A 80 -12.27 4.54 -17.96
C GLN A 80 -11.83 3.15 -17.49
N MET A 81 -10.72 3.05 -16.77
CA MET A 81 -10.27 1.78 -16.17
C MET A 81 -11.31 1.24 -15.18
N CYS A 82 -11.85 2.10 -14.31
CA CYS A 82 -12.85 1.71 -13.33
C CYS A 82 -14.14 1.21 -14.00
N GLN A 83 -14.62 1.92 -15.02
CA GLN A 83 -15.79 1.51 -15.79
C GLN A 83 -15.57 0.16 -16.48
N PHE A 84 -14.40 -0.03 -17.09
CA PHE A 84 -14.07 -1.29 -17.74
C PHE A 84 -14.14 -2.47 -16.75
N VAL A 85 -13.53 -2.34 -15.57
CA VAL A 85 -13.55 -3.38 -14.54
C VAL A 85 -14.97 -3.63 -14.02
N GLU A 86 -15.77 -2.57 -13.85
CA GLU A 86 -17.17 -2.69 -13.43
C GLU A 86 -18.01 -3.50 -14.42
N GLU A 87 -17.80 -3.31 -15.72
CA GLU A 87 -18.52 -4.02 -16.77
C GLU A 87 -18.04 -5.47 -16.94
N HIS A 88 -16.72 -5.70 -16.90
CA HIS A 88 -16.11 -6.97 -17.34
C HIS A 88 -15.71 -7.92 -16.21
N SER A 89 -15.66 -7.48 -14.96
CA SER A 89 -15.38 -8.36 -13.82
C SER A 89 -16.55 -9.32 -13.55
N GLY A 90 -16.26 -10.54 -13.12
CA GLY A 90 -17.26 -11.46 -12.54
C GLY A 90 -17.44 -11.28 -11.01
N ASP A 91 -16.49 -10.62 -10.35
CA ASP A 91 -16.49 -10.43 -8.90
C ASP A 91 -17.21 -9.13 -8.51
N LEU A 92 -18.35 -9.27 -7.84
CA LEU A 92 -19.16 -8.15 -7.34
C LEU A 92 -18.39 -7.22 -6.39
N ARG A 93 -17.46 -7.74 -5.58
CA ARG A 93 -16.64 -6.92 -4.69
C ARG A 93 -15.61 -6.13 -5.48
N LEU A 94 -15.01 -6.72 -6.51
CA LEU A 94 -14.09 -6.01 -7.40
C LEU A 94 -14.80 -4.90 -8.18
N LYS A 95 -16.05 -5.14 -8.63
CA LYS A 95 -16.90 -4.09 -9.22
C LYS A 95 -17.18 -2.95 -8.25
N ALA A 96 -17.56 -3.26 -7.02
CA ALA A 96 -17.78 -2.25 -5.98
C ALA A 96 -16.50 -1.46 -5.67
N PHE A 97 -15.36 -2.15 -5.60
CA PHE A 97 -14.05 -1.52 -5.42
C PHE A 97 -13.75 -0.52 -6.55
N ALA A 98 -13.94 -0.92 -7.81
CA ALA A 98 -13.76 -0.05 -8.97
C ALA A 98 -14.66 1.19 -8.92
N ARG A 99 -15.95 1.01 -8.57
CA ARG A 99 -16.92 2.10 -8.46
C ARG A 99 -16.55 3.12 -7.38
N GLU A 100 -16.03 2.67 -6.25
CA GLU A 100 -15.56 3.55 -5.19
C GLU A 100 -14.23 4.21 -5.55
N LEU A 101 -13.32 3.50 -6.22
CA LEU A 101 -12.06 4.05 -6.71
C LEU A 101 -12.27 5.18 -7.72
N ALA A 102 -13.26 5.08 -8.60
CA ALA A 102 -13.63 6.16 -9.55
C ALA A 102 -13.97 7.49 -8.86
N LYS A 103 -14.30 7.48 -7.57
CA LYS A 103 -14.62 8.67 -6.77
C LYS A 103 -13.38 9.27 -6.08
N SER A 104 -12.17 8.74 -6.31
CA SER A 104 -10.95 9.13 -5.60
C SER A 104 -10.59 10.60 -5.71
N ASP A 105 -11.01 11.23 -6.82
CA ASP A 105 -10.69 12.62 -7.16
C ASP A 105 -11.69 13.64 -6.60
N THR A 106 -12.78 13.17 -5.97
CA THR A 106 -13.81 14.05 -5.37
C THR A 106 -13.35 14.76 -4.09
N GLY A 107 -12.13 14.49 -3.61
CA GLY A 107 -11.53 15.11 -2.42
C GLY A 107 -12.04 14.59 -1.07
N LEU A 108 -13.19 13.92 -1.04
CA LEU A 108 -13.75 13.31 0.16
C LEU A 108 -12.98 12.03 0.56
N LEU A 109 -12.97 11.68 1.85
CA LEU A 109 -12.40 10.40 2.33
C LEU A 109 -13.41 9.25 2.33
N GLN A 110 -14.67 9.52 2.03
CA GLN A 110 -15.74 8.52 2.07
C GLN A 110 -15.48 7.33 1.12
N TRP A 111 -14.97 7.59 -0.08
CA TRP A 111 -14.62 6.52 -1.02
C TRP A 111 -13.56 5.57 -0.45
N LEU A 112 -12.59 6.12 0.29
CA LEU A 112 -11.54 5.34 0.93
C LEU A 112 -12.13 4.48 2.04
N GLU A 113 -13.05 5.04 2.82
CA GLU A 113 -13.75 4.28 3.84
C GLU A 113 -14.58 3.14 3.23
N SER A 114 -15.30 3.40 2.13
CA SER A 114 -16.03 2.38 1.38
C SER A 114 -15.10 1.28 0.86
N ILE A 115 -13.94 1.64 0.28
CA ILE A 115 -12.94 0.66 -0.16
C ILE A 115 -12.48 -0.22 1.00
N ILE A 116 -12.16 0.38 2.15
CA ILE A 116 -11.75 -0.37 3.35
C ILE A 116 -12.87 -1.34 3.77
N GLN A 117 -14.13 -0.90 3.76
CA GLN A 117 -15.27 -1.78 4.08
C GLN A 117 -15.39 -2.93 3.09
N ILE A 118 -15.20 -2.68 1.78
CA ILE A 118 -15.28 -3.71 0.73
C ILE A 118 -14.20 -4.77 0.93
N VAL A 119 -12.94 -4.35 1.08
CA VAL A 119 -11.81 -5.30 1.16
C VAL A 119 -11.79 -6.05 2.49
N THR A 120 -12.24 -5.41 3.58
CA THR A 120 -12.27 -6.06 4.91
C THR A 120 -13.54 -6.86 5.15
N GLY A 121 -14.65 -6.50 4.52
CA GLY A 121 -15.99 -6.98 4.86
C GLY A 121 -16.48 -6.51 6.23
N ARG A 122 -15.90 -5.44 6.80
CA ARG A 122 -16.20 -4.94 8.15
C ARG A 122 -16.58 -3.46 8.10
N GLY A 123 -17.70 -3.12 8.74
CA GLY A 123 -18.13 -1.73 8.92
C GLY A 123 -17.19 -0.92 9.82
N LYS A 124 -17.18 0.40 9.64
CA LYS A 124 -16.29 1.36 10.32
C LYS A 124 -16.28 1.23 11.85
N GLN A 125 -17.42 0.93 12.45
CA GLN A 125 -17.57 0.73 13.90
C GLN A 125 -16.74 -0.43 14.47
N ASN A 126 -16.34 -1.39 13.62
CA ASN A 126 -15.56 -2.54 14.03
C ASN A 126 -14.06 -2.38 13.75
N TRP A 127 -13.62 -1.22 13.24
CA TRP A 127 -12.24 -1.05 12.84
C TRP A 127 -11.32 -0.87 14.03
N ASN A 128 -10.18 -1.56 13.95
CA ASN A 128 -9.04 -1.37 14.82
C ASN A 128 -7.78 -1.32 13.95
N GLU A 129 -6.63 -1.07 14.58
CA GLU A 129 -5.33 -0.97 13.90
C GLU A 129 -5.03 -2.22 13.05
N GLY A 130 -5.32 -3.42 13.56
CA GLY A 130 -5.11 -4.68 12.84
C GLY A 130 -6.00 -4.83 11.61
N ILE A 131 -7.27 -4.40 11.69
CA ILE A 131 -8.21 -4.42 10.56
C ILE A 131 -7.77 -3.42 9.49
N LEU A 132 -7.35 -2.22 9.87
CA LEU A 132 -6.86 -1.21 8.93
C LEU A 132 -5.55 -1.66 8.25
N GLN A 133 -4.66 -2.32 8.99
CA GLN A 133 -3.46 -2.92 8.42
C GLN A 133 -3.80 -4.04 7.42
N THR A 134 -4.77 -4.89 7.77
CA THR A 134 -5.29 -5.93 6.88
C THR A 134 -5.91 -5.33 5.63
N ALA A 135 -6.66 -4.22 5.77
CA ALA A 135 -7.24 -3.50 4.66
C ALA A 135 -6.16 -2.99 3.71
N SER A 136 -5.09 -2.39 4.24
CA SER A 136 -3.95 -1.92 3.44
C SER A 136 -3.35 -3.04 2.58
N ASN A 137 -3.22 -4.26 3.13
CA ASN A 137 -2.71 -5.41 2.38
C ASN A 137 -3.71 -5.85 1.31
N LYS A 138 -4.97 -6.06 1.69
CA LYS A 138 -6.01 -6.51 0.76
C LYS A 138 -6.30 -5.53 -0.38
N ILE A 139 -6.12 -4.23 -0.15
CA ILE A 139 -6.19 -3.22 -1.22
C ILE A 139 -5.17 -3.52 -2.32
N SER A 140 -4.00 -4.04 -1.96
CA SER A 140 -2.97 -4.41 -2.95
C SER A 140 -3.42 -5.62 -3.78
N ASP A 141 -4.06 -6.60 -3.14
CA ASP A 141 -4.61 -7.78 -3.83
C ASP A 141 -5.73 -7.37 -4.80
N TYR A 142 -6.70 -6.59 -4.32
CA TYR A 142 -7.78 -6.05 -5.16
C TYR A 142 -7.27 -5.21 -6.32
N ALA A 143 -6.20 -4.43 -6.10
CA ALA A 143 -5.60 -3.64 -7.16
C ALA A 143 -4.90 -4.52 -8.21
N GLN A 144 -4.30 -5.64 -7.83
CA GLN A 144 -3.74 -6.59 -8.78
C GLN A 144 -4.85 -7.24 -9.62
N ASP A 145 -5.94 -7.65 -9.00
CA ASP A 145 -7.10 -8.22 -9.70
C ASP A 145 -7.72 -7.18 -10.65
N PHE A 146 -7.87 -5.94 -10.18
CA PHE A 146 -8.33 -4.81 -11.00
C PHE A 146 -7.44 -4.62 -12.23
N LEU A 147 -6.13 -4.51 -12.05
CA LEU A 147 -5.18 -4.29 -13.15
C LEU A 147 -5.09 -5.50 -14.09
N SER A 148 -5.33 -6.71 -13.60
CA SER A 148 -5.43 -7.93 -14.42
C SER A 148 -6.62 -7.84 -15.37
N VAL A 149 -7.79 -7.42 -14.86
CA VAL A 149 -8.99 -7.19 -15.68
C VAL A 149 -8.72 -6.08 -16.69
N VAL A 150 -8.17 -4.93 -16.31
CA VAL A 150 -7.83 -3.85 -17.26
C VAL A 150 -6.86 -4.33 -18.35
N LYS A 151 -5.85 -5.14 -18.02
CA LYS A 151 -4.92 -5.69 -19.02
C LYS A 151 -5.59 -6.64 -20.02
N SER A 152 -6.67 -7.32 -19.63
CA SER A 152 -7.45 -8.13 -20.57
C SER A 152 -8.04 -7.29 -21.71
N GLN A 153 -8.37 -6.02 -21.47
CA GLN A 153 -8.79 -5.04 -22.50
C GLN A 153 -7.69 -4.80 -23.55
N HIS A 154 -6.44 -4.75 -23.12
CA HIS A 154 -5.31 -4.52 -24.02
C HIS A 154 -4.91 -5.75 -24.83
N SER A 155 -5.35 -6.94 -24.40
CA SER A 155 -5.18 -8.17 -25.18
C SER A 155 -6.25 -8.31 -26.27
N SER A 156 -7.43 -7.70 -26.09
CA SER A 156 -8.49 -7.64 -27.11
C SER A 156 -8.33 -6.45 -28.09
N ASN A 157 -7.72 -5.33 -27.66
CA ASN A 157 -7.48 -4.16 -28.49
C ASN A 157 -5.99 -3.98 -28.82
N LEU A 158 -5.47 -4.78 -29.76
CA LEU A 158 -4.12 -4.65 -30.33
C LEU A 158 -3.99 -3.52 -31.38
N SER A 159 -4.81 -2.48 -31.29
CA SER A 159 -4.64 -1.26 -32.06
C SER A 159 -5.04 -0.07 -31.21
N THR A 160 -4.06 0.64 -30.65
CA THR A 160 -3.92 2.11 -30.68
C THR A 160 -2.86 2.49 -29.64
N THR A 161 -1.85 3.17 -30.14
CA THR A 161 -0.65 3.71 -29.48
C THR A 161 -0.95 4.93 -28.63
N MET A 162 -0.63 4.89 -27.33
CA MET A 162 -0.11 6.03 -26.54
C MET A 162 0.40 5.51 -25.17
N GLY A 163 1.64 5.84 -24.80
CA GLY A 163 2.11 5.90 -23.41
C GLY A 163 2.23 4.63 -22.54
N LYS A 164 2.26 3.41 -23.08
CA LYS A 164 2.21 2.18 -22.25
C LYS A 164 3.42 2.02 -21.32
N THR A 165 3.26 2.22 -20.02
CA THR A 165 4.18 1.65 -19.04
C THR A 165 4.00 0.13 -18.99
N LYS A 166 5.08 -0.59 -18.71
CA LYS A 166 5.08 -2.04 -18.51
C LYS A 166 5.64 -2.33 -17.12
N LEU A 167 4.97 -3.21 -16.39
CA LEU A 167 5.49 -3.71 -15.12
C LEU A 167 6.55 -4.77 -15.41
N VAL A 168 7.77 -4.56 -14.91
CA VAL A 168 8.82 -5.57 -14.91
C VAL A 168 8.97 -6.10 -13.50
N SER A 169 8.94 -7.43 -13.38
CA SER A 169 9.11 -8.14 -12.12
C SER A 169 10.29 -9.10 -12.21
N LEU A 170 11.16 -9.07 -11.21
CA LEU A 170 12.24 -10.03 -11.02
C LEU A 170 11.99 -10.79 -9.72
N VAL A 171 11.94 -12.12 -9.78
CA VAL A 171 11.78 -12.98 -8.61
C VAL A 171 13.06 -13.78 -8.46
N LEU A 172 13.69 -13.68 -7.29
CA LEU A 172 14.95 -14.33 -6.96
C LEU A 172 14.80 -15.14 -5.69
N GLU A 173 15.40 -16.31 -5.64
CA GLU A 173 15.56 -17.06 -4.40
C GLU A 173 16.74 -16.46 -3.62
N GLY A 174 16.51 -16.07 -2.36
CA GLY A 174 17.55 -15.63 -1.44
C GLY A 174 18.28 -16.81 -0.81
N ASP A 175 19.43 -16.54 -0.19
CA ASP A 175 20.25 -17.55 0.49
C ASP A 175 19.52 -18.24 1.66
N ASP A 176 18.40 -17.67 2.12
CA ASP A 176 17.51 -18.22 3.13
C ASP A 176 16.38 -19.11 2.55
N GLY A 177 16.42 -19.39 1.25
CA GLY A 177 15.42 -20.17 0.51
C GLY A 177 14.09 -19.43 0.27
N LYS A 178 14.00 -18.14 0.61
CA LYS A 178 12.79 -17.34 0.38
C LYS A 178 12.85 -16.62 -0.96
N LEU A 179 11.68 -16.48 -1.58
CA LEU A 179 11.54 -15.72 -2.83
C LEU A 179 11.42 -14.22 -2.53
N ASN A 180 12.37 -13.44 -3.05
CA ASN A 180 12.36 -11.99 -3.06
C ASN A 180 11.85 -11.49 -4.41
N SER A 181 10.86 -10.58 -4.40
CA SER A 181 10.28 -10.01 -5.62
C SER A 181 10.57 -8.52 -5.74
N PHE A 182 11.17 -8.11 -6.85
CA PHE A 182 11.45 -6.73 -7.20
C PHE A 182 10.56 -6.32 -8.36
N LYS A 183 9.87 -5.18 -8.25
CA LYS A 183 8.90 -4.72 -9.25
C LYS A 183 9.08 -3.23 -9.53
N LYS A 184 9.07 -2.84 -10.80
CA LYS A 184 9.14 -1.44 -11.22
C LYS A 184 8.39 -1.25 -12.53
N GLU A 185 7.73 -0.10 -12.63
CA GLU A 185 7.13 0.34 -13.88
C GLU A 185 8.19 0.98 -14.77
N ILE A 186 8.28 0.51 -16.01
CA ILE A 186 9.13 1.10 -17.04
C ILE A 186 8.26 1.66 -18.15
N ARG A 187 8.68 2.76 -18.78
CA ARG A 187 7.99 3.26 -19.99
C ARG A 187 8.34 2.33 -21.16
N ALA A 188 7.35 1.92 -21.95
CA ALA A 188 7.62 1.26 -23.22
C ALA A 188 8.19 2.31 -24.18
N ILE A 189 9.52 2.34 -24.25
CA ILE A 189 10.25 3.04 -25.31
C ILE A 189 10.22 2.12 -26.54
N ASP A 190 10.14 2.71 -27.73
CA ASP A 190 10.24 1.96 -28.98
C ASP A 190 11.54 1.14 -29.02
N ALA A 191 11.42 -0.16 -29.29
CA ALA A 191 12.56 -1.08 -29.34
C ALA A 191 13.62 -0.62 -30.36
N ALA A 192 13.20 0.07 -31.43
CA ALA A 192 14.10 0.62 -32.43
C ALA A 192 15.06 1.68 -31.84
N GLN A 193 14.64 2.44 -30.83
CA GLN A 193 15.49 3.44 -30.16
C GLN A 193 16.49 2.81 -29.19
N LEU A 194 16.19 1.62 -28.67
CA LEU A 194 17.04 0.90 -27.72
C LEU A 194 18.01 -0.08 -28.42
N GLN A 195 17.78 -0.40 -29.70
CA GLN A 195 18.58 -1.37 -30.45
C GLN A 195 20.09 -1.09 -30.44
N PRO A 196 20.59 0.16 -30.59
CA PRO A 196 22.02 0.45 -30.51
C PRO A 196 22.61 0.10 -29.14
N THR A 197 21.86 0.39 -28.07
CA THR A 197 22.26 0.10 -26.68
C THR A 197 22.22 -1.40 -26.39
N ILE A 198 21.19 -2.10 -26.89
CA ILE A 198 21.09 -3.57 -26.79
C ILE A 198 22.29 -4.22 -27.48
N ASN A 199 22.62 -3.82 -28.71
CA ASN A 199 23.76 -4.37 -29.45
C ASN A 199 25.10 -4.11 -28.73
N ALA A 200 25.27 -2.94 -28.11
CA ALA A 200 26.47 -2.63 -27.33
C ALA A 200 26.61 -3.53 -26.10
N ILE A 201 25.51 -3.77 -25.38
CA ILE A 201 25.46 -4.68 -24.22
C ILE A 201 25.73 -6.12 -24.67
N GLU A 202 25.10 -6.58 -25.76
CA GLU A 202 25.33 -7.92 -26.32
C GLU A 202 26.78 -8.13 -26.73
N SER A 203 27.41 -7.13 -27.35
CA SER A 203 28.83 -7.16 -27.70
C SER A 203 29.71 -7.30 -26.46
N GLN A 204 29.45 -6.55 -25.39
CA GLN A 204 30.20 -6.67 -24.13
C GLN A 204 29.97 -8.00 -23.41
N LEU A 205 28.80 -8.61 -23.56
CA LEU A 205 28.47 -9.91 -22.97
C LEU A 205 28.93 -11.11 -23.81
N SER A 206 29.37 -10.89 -25.07
CA SER A 206 29.73 -11.97 -26.00
C SER A 206 30.92 -12.81 -25.58
N GLY A 207 31.79 -12.28 -24.71
CA GLY A 207 32.95 -12.98 -24.16
C GLY A 207 32.68 -13.80 -22.90
N LEU A 208 31.44 -13.79 -22.37
CA LEU A 208 31.05 -14.53 -21.17
C LEU A 208 30.31 -15.82 -21.54
N ASP A 209 30.41 -16.83 -20.68
CA ASP A 209 29.53 -17.99 -20.76
C ASP A 209 28.10 -17.63 -20.30
N ASP A 210 27.15 -18.54 -20.54
CA ASP A 210 25.74 -18.31 -20.26
C ASP A 210 25.46 -18.08 -18.76
N PHE A 211 26.18 -18.75 -17.86
CA PHE A 211 26.02 -18.58 -16.41
C PHE A 211 26.43 -17.17 -15.98
N HIS A 212 27.60 -16.72 -16.42
CA HIS A 212 28.10 -15.38 -16.12
C HIS A 212 27.24 -14.30 -16.79
N LYS A 213 26.77 -14.53 -18.01
CA LYS A 213 25.88 -13.62 -18.74
C LYS A 213 24.56 -13.41 -18.00
N ILE A 214 23.91 -14.49 -17.57
CA ILE A 214 22.65 -14.43 -16.83
C ILE A 214 22.85 -13.73 -15.48
N ASN A 215 23.93 -14.05 -14.76
CA ASN A 215 24.23 -13.43 -13.47
C ASN A 215 24.46 -11.91 -13.60
N VAL A 216 25.22 -11.48 -14.61
CA VAL A 216 25.45 -10.04 -14.86
C VAL A 216 24.14 -9.32 -15.18
N LEU A 217 23.32 -9.85 -16.09
CA LEU A 217 22.02 -9.25 -16.45
C LEU A 217 21.07 -9.18 -15.25
N GLN A 218 21.05 -10.23 -14.43
CA GLN A 218 20.27 -10.28 -13.19
C GLN A 218 20.72 -9.21 -12.19
N GLN A 219 22.01 -9.03 -11.96
CA GLN A 219 22.54 -8.00 -11.06
C GLN A 219 22.23 -6.57 -11.55
N LEU A 220 22.38 -6.31 -12.85
CA LEU A 220 22.06 -5.01 -13.44
C LEU A 220 20.57 -4.69 -13.33
N LEU A 221 19.71 -5.67 -13.59
CA LEU A 221 18.26 -5.49 -13.44
C LEU A 221 17.89 -5.28 -11.97
N ARG A 222 18.40 -6.12 -11.06
CA ARG A 222 18.17 -5.99 -9.62
C ARG A 222 18.57 -4.60 -9.12
N LYS A 223 19.78 -4.12 -9.44
CA LYS A 223 20.23 -2.78 -9.04
C LYS A 223 19.31 -1.68 -9.57
N SER A 224 18.84 -1.80 -10.81
CA SER A 224 17.91 -0.83 -11.40
C SER A 224 16.51 -0.83 -10.75
N LEU A 225 16.11 -1.97 -10.18
CA LEU A 225 14.88 -2.13 -9.42
C LEU A 225 15.03 -1.71 -7.95
N GLU A 226 16.23 -1.81 -7.36
CA GLU A 226 16.53 -1.43 -5.96
C GLU A 226 16.82 0.06 -5.77
N VAL A 227 17.21 0.81 -6.80
CA VAL A 227 17.48 2.26 -6.67
C VAL A 227 16.18 3.04 -6.39
N GLN A 228 15.97 3.33 -5.11
CA GLN A 228 15.22 4.45 -4.53
C GLN A 228 15.95 4.89 -3.24
N ASP A 229 16.67 6.01 -3.33
CA ASP A 229 16.66 7.05 -2.30
C ASP A 229 15.98 8.27 -2.93
#